data_AF-A0A643EZH9-F1
#
_entry.id   AF-A0A643EZH9-F1
#
_cell.length_a   1.000
_cell.length_b   1.000
_cell.length_c   1.000
_cell.angle_alpha   90.00
_cell.angle_beta   90.00
_cell.angle_gamma   90.00
#
_symmetry.space_group_name_H-M   'P 1'
#
loop_
_entity.id
_entity.type
_entity.pdbx_description
1 polymer ?
#
loop_
_entity_poly.entity_id
_entity_poly.type
_entity_poly.pdbx_seq_one_letter_code
_entity_poly.pdbx_strand_id
1 'polypeptide(L)'
;MQIVQARGREIPVMTRNKRYTPERARAEALFNKPAAAAKPRILEDAPKAAITSGLATRSAAVKHASTNETEHDKVFRLVREGRFEEAARIAARLINADNDEGFFVYSGTPEFNKAIAWHRRMITDGEPHANVHIITSERAQILLLNNDGNRRVKALNLAKIMRDIAEGRFEVNGESIIICKDGTVNDGQHRSFGVLLTGKSIETVVSYGVTKQSMRTVDIGDKRQAKDRLAIAGVNDYVRLSAIASFAFETYFDRSPTPSEVDDYFHENRNQIEEAASAAGTPVKGAGPSVCGVAALHLLSLGFISNDINDFFRRVRNGEDMKRGNPALILHKALFNSEHKLKLSRESWLRAFVHHFISWKAGGKLREVVFNKDIRKVA
;
A
#
# COMPACT_ATOMS: atom_id res chain seq x y z
N MET A 1 -38.89 20.14 -27.26
CA MET A 1 -38.26 21.44 -27.56
C MET A 1 -38.89 22.46 -26.62
N GLN A 2 -38.28 22.73 -25.47
CA GLN A 2 -38.77 23.71 -24.50
C GLN A 2 -37.92 24.97 -24.63
N ILE A 3 -38.57 26.10 -24.87
CA ILE A 3 -37.96 27.43 -24.94
C ILE A 3 -38.36 28.15 -23.66
N VAL A 4 -37.39 28.58 -22.86
CA VAL A 4 -37.61 29.53 -21.75
C VAL A 4 -36.85 30.80 -22.10
N GLN A 5 -37.57 31.92 -22.28
CA GLN A 5 -36.98 33.22 -22.55
C GLN A 5 -36.57 33.92 -21.25
N ALA A 6 -35.31 34.32 -21.17
CA ALA A 6 -34.90 35.50 -20.41
C ALA A 6 -33.63 36.11 -21.03
N ARG A 7 -33.74 37.36 -21.50
CA ARG A 7 -32.64 38.29 -21.87
C ARG A 7 -31.80 37.96 -23.11
N GLY A 8 -32.45 37.82 -24.26
CA GLY A 8 -31.93 38.37 -25.53
C GLY A 8 -30.63 37.81 -26.12
N ARG A 9 -30.19 36.59 -25.76
CA ARG A 9 -29.14 35.88 -26.50
C ARG A 9 -29.54 34.42 -26.69
N GLU A 10 -29.60 33.98 -27.94
CA GLU A 10 -29.77 32.57 -28.30
C GLU A 10 -28.48 31.81 -28.00
N ILE A 11 -28.54 30.81 -27.12
CA ILE A 11 -27.47 29.82 -26.93
C ILE A 11 -28.07 28.45 -27.27
N PRO A 12 -27.58 27.74 -28.29
CA PRO A 12 -28.06 26.40 -28.60
C PRO A 12 -27.65 25.42 -27.50
N VAL A 13 -28.64 24.86 -26.79
CA VAL A 13 -28.42 23.73 -25.87
C VAL A 13 -28.38 22.44 -26.70
N MET A 14 -27.19 22.02 -27.11
CA MET A 14 -26.99 20.63 -27.57
C MET A 14 -26.99 19.70 -26.35
N THR A 15 -28.00 18.85 -26.24
CA THR A 15 -27.94 17.63 -25.42
C THR A 15 -26.78 16.77 -25.90
N ARG A 16 -25.65 16.78 -25.19
CA ARG A 16 -24.54 15.84 -25.45
C ARG A 16 -24.96 14.44 -25.01
N ASN A 17 -25.32 13.59 -25.98
CA ASN A 17 -25.22 12.15 -25.82
C ASN A 17 -23.77 11.80 -25.41
N LYS A 18 -23.63 10.92 -24.41
CA LYS A 18 -22.35 10.39 -23.91
C LYS A 18 -21.56 9.78 -25.07
N ARG A 19 -20.62 10.54 -25.65
CA ARG A 19 -19.64 10.02 -26.61
C ARG A 19 -18.50 9.39 -25.84
N TYR A 20 -18.32 8.08 -26.06
CA TYR A 20 -17.12 7.33 -25.73
C TYR A 20 -15.91 8.01 -26.40
N THR A 21 -14.95 8.53 -25.63
CA THR A 21 -13.74 9.19 -26.14
C THR A 21 -12.52 8.27 -26.09
N PRO A 22 -11.64 8.28 -27.12
CA PRO A 22 -10.41 7.48 -27.19
C PRO A 22 -9.40 7.73 -26.05
N GLU A 23 -9.52 8.85 -25.34
CA GLU A 23 -8.67 9.21 -24.21
C GLU A 23 -8.85 8.26 -23.02
N ARG A 24 -10.05 7.70 -22.83
CA ARG A 24 -10.33 6.74 -21.75
C ARG A 24 -9.64 5.40 -22.00
N ALA A 25 -9.63 4.95 -23.26
CA ALA A 25 -8.89 3.77 -23.68
C ALA A 25 -7.36 3.96 -23.57
N ARG A 26 -6.85 5.18 -23.79
CA ARG A 26 -5.43 5.51 -23.58
C ARG A 26 -5.02 5.54 -22.11
N ALA A 27 -5.88 6.06 -21.23
CA ALA A 27 -5.66 6.03 -19.78
C ALA A 27 -5.73 4.60 -19.23
N GLU A 28 -6.66 3.77 -19.72
CA GLU A 28 -6.74 2.34 -19.40
C GLU A 28 -5.52 1.56 -19.94
N ALA A 29 -4.97 1.94 -21.09
CA ALA A 29 -3.79 1.30 -21.68
C ALA A 29 -2.47 1.64 -20.95
N LEU A 30 -2.38 2.81 -20.29
CA LEU A 30 -1.18 3.24 -19.54
C LEU A 30 -0.88 2.38 -18.30
N PHE A 31 -1.87 1.65 -17.78
CA PHE A 31 -1.76 0.80 -16.59
C PHE A 31 -1.97 -0.71 -16.88
N ASN A 32 -2.12 -1.10 -18.15
CA ASN A 32 -2.21 -2.51 -18.50
C ASN A 32 -0.82 -3.18 -18.43
N LYS A 33 -0.70 -4.16 -17.54
CA LYS A 33 0.47 -5.01 -17.30
C LYS A 33 0.90 -5.73 -18.60
N PRO A 34 2.21 -5.87 -18.90
CA PRO A 34 2.66 -6.77 -19.97
C PRO A 34 2.29 -8.23 -19.66
N ALA A 35 2.11 -9.02 -20.72
CA ALA A 35 1.60 -10.39 -20.66
C ALA A 35 2.45 -11.36 -19.81
N ALA A 36 1.78 -11.95 -18.82
CA ALA A 36 1.93 -13.26 -18.16
C ALA A 36 3.32 -13.82 -17.75
N ALA A 37 3.48 -14.04 -16.45
CA ALA A 37 3.98 -15.31 -15.91
C ALA A 37 2.86 -15.92 -15.04
N ALA A 38 2.61 -17.22 -15.19
CA ALA A 38 1.46 -17.93 -14.62
C ALA A 38 1.30 -17.68 -13.10
N LYS A 39 0.11 -17.19 -12.70
CA LYS A 39 -0.29 -17.08 -11.29
C LYS A 39 -0.46 -18.49 -10.70
N PRO A 40 0.04 -18.80 -9.49
CA PRO A 40 -0.62 -19.83 -8.69
C PRO A 40 -2.03 -19.32 -8.35
N ARG A 41 -3.04 -20.10 -8.75
CA ARG A 41 -4.45 -19.85 -8.42
C ARG A 41 -4.68 -20.19 -6.94
N ILE A 42 -5.40 -19.33 -6.23
CA ILE A 42 -5.78 -19.55 -4.83
C ILE A 42 -7.06 -20.40 -4.81
N LEU A 43 -6.90 -21.68 -4.49
CA LEU A 43 -7.78 -22.57 -3.71
C LEU A 43 -7.45 -24.01 -4.13
N GLU A 44 -7.35 -24.90 -3.15
CA GLU A 44 -7.12 -26.36 -3.29
C GLU A 44 -5.65 -26.76 -3.54
N ASP A 45 -4.91 -26.95 -2.44
CA ASP A 45 -4.12 -28.15 -2.15
C ASP A 45 -3.05 -27.85 -1.10
N ALA A 46 -3.35 -28.19 0.16
CA ALA A 46 -2.34 -28.33 1.19
C ALA A 46 -2.15 -29.83 1.49
N PRO A 47 -0.97 -30.39 1.17
CA PRO A 47 -0.50 -31.55 1.90
C PRO A 47 0.89 -31.34 2.53
N LYS A 48 0.86 -31.45 3.86
CA LYS A 48 1.80 -32.07 4.81
C LYS A 48 3.26 -32.35 4.39
N ALA A 49 4.14 -31.85 5.26
CA ALA A 49 5.53 -32.22 5.58
C ALA A 49 6.14 -33.52 5.01
N ALA A 50 7.43 -33.43 4.64
CA ALA A 50 8.44 -34.48 4.86
C ALA A 50 9.88 -33.90 4.88
N ILE A 51 10.68 -34.41 5.82
CA ILE A 51 12.12 -34.17 6.05
C ILE A 51 12.91 -35.29 5.35
N THR A 52 14.05 -34.99 4.70
CA THR A 52 15.25 -35.85 4.46
C THR A 52 16.22 -35.02 3.57
N SER A 53 17.49 -34.69 3.84
CA SER A 53 18.72 -35.30 4.43
C SER A 53 19.81 -35.60 3.35
N GLY A 54 21.02 -35.01 3.51
CA GLY A 54 22.33 -35.45 2.96
C GLY A 54 22.63 -35.14 1.48
N LEU A 55 23.83 -34.81 0.98
CA LEU A 55 25.26 -34.90 1.39
C LEU A 55 26.05 -33.81 0.58
N ALA A 56 26.90 -32.96 1.16
CA ALA A 56 28.38 -33.05 1.26
C ALA A 56 29.12 -33.16 -0.11
N THR A 57 30.13 -32.37 -0.50
CA THR A 57 31.41 -31.98 0.15
C THR A 57 32.20 -31.02 -0.78
N ARG A 58 32.80 -29.89 -0.35
CA ARG A 58 34.24 -29.58 -0.02
C ARG A 58 34.69 -28.39 -0.92
N SER A 59 35.44 -27.33 -0.53
CA SER A 59 36.37 -27.11 0.59
C SER A 59 36.76 -25.62 0.74
N ALA A 60 36.74 -25.14 2.00
CA ALA A 60 37.72 -24.27 2.69
C ALA A 60 37.87 -22.75 2.33
N ALA A 61 38.01 -21.81 3.28
CA ALA A 61 38.02 -21.83 4.75
C ALA A 61 37.93 -20.38 5.28
N VAL A 62 37.21 -20.12 6.39
CA VAL A 62 37.61 -19.16 7.44
C VAL A 62 37.08 -19.66 8.81
N LYS A 63 37.90 -19.40 9.83
CA LYS A 63 37.98 -19.91 11.20
C LYS A 63 36.75 -19.65 12.10
N HIS A 64 36.62 -20.48 13.14
CA HIS A 64 35.65 -20.45 14.26
C HIS A 64 35.10 -19.06 14.64
N ALA A 65 33.77 -18.91 14.60
CA ALA A 65 33.02 -17.84 15.28
C ALA A 65 31.60 -18.32 15.63
N SER A 66 31.06 -17.81 16.73
CA SER A 66 29.82 -18.22 17.42
C SER A 66 28.60 -18.49 16.55
N THR A 67 27.77 -19.46 16.98
CA THR A 67 26.39 -19.76 16.55
C THR A 67 25.36 -18.63 16.76
N ASN A 68 25.76 -17.37 16.85
CA ASN A 68 24.87 -16.23 17.03
C ASN A 68 24.76 -15.44 15.73
N GLU A 69 23.64 -15.60 15.02
CA GLU A 69 23.22 -14.71 13.93
C GLU A 69 23.25 -13.26 14.42
N THR A 70 23.96 -12.38 13.72
CA THR A 70 23.97 -10.95 14.08
C THR A 70 22.60 -10.32 13.79
N GLU A 71 22.28 -9.19 14.41
CA GLU A 71 21.03 -8.50 14.09
C GLU A 71 20.98 -8.04 12.62
N HIS A 72 22.13 -7.76 12.00
CA HIS A 72 22.25 -7.43 10.58
C HIS A 72 21.96 -8.64 9.68
N ASP A 73 22.54 -9.81 9.98
CA ASP A 73 22.25 -11.06 9.27
C ASP A 73 20.76 -11.40 9.33
N LYS A 74 20.16 -11.21 10.52
CA LYS A 74 18.73 -11.41 10.74
C LYS A 74 17.87 -10.50 9.84
N VAL A 75 18.27 -9.25 9.60
CA VAL A 75 17.55 -8.37 8.66
C VAL A 75 17.59 -8.97 7.25
N PHE A 76 18.77 -9.33 6.73
CA PHE A 76 18.88 -9.92 5.39
C PHE A 76 18.09 -11.22 5.26
N ARG A 77 18.07 -12.06 6.30
CA ARG A 77 17.22 -13.26 6.33
C ARG A 77 15.74 -12.90 6.29
N LEU A 78 15.26 -11.98 7.13
CA LEU A 78 13.85 -11.57 7.15
C LEU A 78 13.42 -10.95 5.82
N VAL A 79 14.28 -10.19 5.15
CA VAL A 79 14.00 -9.66 3.80
C VAL A 79 13.83 -10.79 2.79
N ARG A 80 14.72 -11.81 2.80
CA ARG A 80 14.59 -13.00 1.95
C ARG A 80 13.32 -13.81 2.24
N GLU A 81 12.89 -13.86 3.49
CA GLU A 81 11.63 -14.47 3.92
C GLU A 81 10.38 -13.62 3.58
N GLY A 82 10.54 -12.42 3.01
CA GLY A 82 9.43 -11.51 2.72
C GLY A 82 8.83 -10.83 3.95
N ARG A 83 9.50 -10.89 5.11
CA ARG A 83 9.06 -10.31 6.40
C ARG A 83 9.56 -8.85 6.55
N PHE A 84 9.19 -8.01 5.59
CA PHE A 84 9.73 -6.65 5.45
C PHE A 84 9.44 -5.73 6.63
N GLU A 85 8.28 -5.86 7.30
CA GLU A 85 7.92 -5.02 8.46
C GLU A 85 8.83 -5.27 9.67
N GLU A 86 9.23 -6.52 9.89
CA GLU A 86 10.13 -6.88 10.97
C GLU A 86 11.57 -6.53 10.62
N ALA A 87 11.98 -6.85 9.40
CA ALA A 87 13.28 -6.45 8.86
C ALA A 87 13.49 -4.93 8.98
N ALA A 88 12.52 -4.13 8.54
CA ALA A 88 12.60 -2.68 8.58
C ALA A 88 12.63 -2.11 10.01
N ARG A 89 11.96 -2.76 10.96
CA ARG A 89 12.00 -2.36 12.38
C ARG A 89 13.39 -2.53 12.96
N ILE A 90 14.02 -3.68 12.71
CA ILE A 90 15.39 -3.96 13.18
C ILE A 90 16.38 -3.05 12.45
N ALA A 91 16.30 -2.97 11.12
CA ALA A 91 17.17 -2.13 10.30
C ALA A 91 17.09 -0.65 10.70
N ALA A 92 15.89 -0.08 10.81
CA ALA A 92 15.74 1.31 11.22
C ALA A 92 16.26 1.56 12.64
N ARG A 93 16.15 0.60 13.57
CA ARG A 93 16.73 0.73 14.91
C ARG A 93 18.26 0.77 14.84
N LEU A 94 18.87 -0.14 14.08
CA LEU A 94 20.33 -0.23 13.90
C LEU A 94 20.89 1.03 13.21
N ILE A 95 20.26 1.45 12.11
CA ILE A 95 20.65 2.65 11.35
C ILE A 95 20.54 3.91 12.20
N ASN A 96 19.43 4.10 12.91
CA ASN A 96 19.24 5.29 13.75
C ASN A 96 20.11 5.29 15.03
N ALA A 97 20.81 4.20 15.30
CA ALA A 97 21.76 4.06 16.40
C ALA A 97 23.21 4.06 15.90
N ASP A 98 23.45 4.47 14.65
CA ASP A 98 24.77 4.52 14.00
C ASP A 98 25.49 3.15 14.03
N ASN A 99 24.72 2.07 13.97
CA ASN A 99 25.19 0.69 13.91
C ASN A 99 24.73 0.03 12.59
N ASP A 100 24.96 0.70 11.47
CA ASP A 100 24.60 0.24 10.12
C ASP A 100 25.76 -0.39 9.35
N GLU A 101 26.99 -0.34 9.88
CA GLU A 101 28.19 -0.90 9.25
C GLU A 101 28.03 -2.37 8.84
N GLY A 102 27.29 -3.16 9.63
CA GLY A 102 27.01 -4.56 9.33
C GLY A 102 26.13 -4.79 8.08
N PHE A 103 25.54 -3.75 7.50
CA PHE A 103 24.85 -3.83 6.21
C PHE A 103 25.77 -3.62 5.00
N PHE A 104 26.99 -3.10 5.19
CA PHE A 104 27.91 -2.71 4.12
C PHE A 104 28.82 -3.86 3.68
N VAL A 105 28.20 -4.91 3.15
CA VAL A 105 28.84 -6.21 2.85
C VAL A 105 29.51 -6.29 1.47
N TYR A 106 29.37 -5.27 0.62
CA TYR A 106 29.86 -5.33 -0.77
C TYR A 106 31.27 -4.73 -0.96
N SER A 107 31.92 -4.33 0.13
CA SER A 107 33.26 -3.73 0.09
C SER A 107 34.30 -4.67 -0.54
N GLY A 108 35.21 -4.12 -1.34
CA GLY A 108 36.35 -4.85 -1.90
C GLY A 108 36.07 -5.67 -3.17
N THR A 109 34.84 -5.71 -3.67
CA THR A 109 34.53 -6.37 -4.95
C THR A 109 34.94 -5.50 -6.16
N PRO A 110 35.19 -6.10 -7.34
CA PRO A 110 35.38 -5.34 -8.58
C PRO A 110 34.20 -4.39 -8.89
N GLU A 111 32.98 -4.83 -8.59
CA GLU A 111 31.73 -4.09 -8.77
C GLU A 111 31.68 -2.87 -7.84
N PHE A 112 32.17 -3.01 -6.61
CA PHE A 112 32.29 -1.90 -5.66
C PHE A 112 33.31 -0.87 -6.11
N ASN A 113 34.44 -1.29 -6.67
CA ASN A 113 35.41 -0.36 -7.26
C ASN A 113 34.83 0.40 -8.45
N LYS A 114 34.02 -0.26 -9.30
CA LYS A 114 33.26 0.41 -10.37
C LYS A 114 32.23 1.39 -9.81
N ALA A 115 31.59 1.08 -8.68
CA ALA A 115 30.66 1.97 -8.00
C ALA A 115 31.36 3.22 -7.43
N ILE A 116 32.56 3.08 -6.84
CA ILE A 116 33.40 4.22 -6.41
C ILE A 116 33.73 5.12 -7.60
N ALA A 117 34.19 4.53 -8.71
CA ALA A 117 34.52 5.29 -9.91
C ALA A 117 33.29 5.98 -10.53
N TRP A 118 32.11 5.35 -10.45
CA TRP A 118 30.84 5.96 -10.83
C TRP A 118 30.53 7.18 -9.96
N HIS A 119 30.63 7.06 -8.63
CA HIS A 119 30.35 8.16 -7.71
C HIS A 119 31.33 9.32 -7.87
N ARG A 120 32.64 9.06 -8.00
CA ARG A 120 33.64 10.13 -8.26
C ARG A 120 33.38 10.89 -9.54
N ARG A 121 32.96 10.21 -10.62
CA ARG A 121 32.63 10.88 -11.88
C ARG A 121 31.48 11.86 -11.71
N MET A 122 30.45 11.47 -10.96
CA MET A 122 29.37 12.41 -10.60
C MET A 122 29.96 13.64 -9.90
N ILE A 123 30.96 13.45 -9.03
CA ILE A 123 31.51 14.55 -8.24
C ILE A 123 32.24 15.63 -9.04
N THR A 124 32.90 15.23 -10.12
CA THR A 124 33.98 16.01 -10.74
C THR A 124 33.48 17.21 -11.55
N ASP A 125 32.26 17.14 -12.10
CA ASP A 125 31.76 18.14 -13.04
C ASP A 125 31.21 19.41 -12.35
N GLY A 126 30.88 19.35 -11.05
CA GLY A 126 30.45 20.49 -10.21
C GLY A 126 29.13 21.19 -10.61
N GLU A 127 28.62 20.95 -11.81
CA GLU A 127 27.42 21.54 -12.38
C GLU A 127 26.17 20.68 -12.13
N PRO A 128 25.01 21.30 -11.81
CA PRO A 128 23.77 20.56 -11.62
C PRO A 128 23.30 19.87 -12.90
N HIS A 129 23.10 18.56 -12.84
CA HIS A 129 22.52 17.77 -13.93
C HIS A 129 21.82 16.53 -13.38
N ALA A 130 20.98 15.89 -14.18
CA ALA A 130 20.25 14.69 -13.78
C ALA A 130 20.22 13.66 -14.91
N ASN A 131 20.54 12.41 -14.59
CA ASN A 131 20.55 11.30 -15.52
C ASN A 131 19.88 10.07 -14.88
N VAL A 132 19.37 9.17 -15.70
CA VAL A 132 18.83 7.90 -15.22
C VAL A 132 19.97 6.92 -14.99
N HIS A 133 20.00 6.29 -13.82
CA HIS A 133 21.00 5.29 -13.45
C HIS A 133 20.36 4.05 -12.84
N ILE A 134 20.96 2.91 -13.16
CA ILE A 134 20.74 1.66 -12.41
C ILE A 134 21.49 1.75 -11.09
N ILE A 135 20.78 1.69 -9.96
CA ILE A 135 21.36 1.66 -8.63
C ILE A 135 21.44 0.21 -8.19
N THR A 136 22.65 -0.35 -8.20
CA THR A 136 22.97 -1.67 -7.66
C THR A 136 23.23 -1.58 -6.15
N SER A 137 23.35 -2.72 -5.47
CA SER A 137 23.68 -2.76 -4.05
C SER A 137 25.02 -2.11 -3.72
N GLU A 138 26.02 -2.21 -4.59
CA GLU A 138 27.31 -1.54 -4.45
C GLU A 138 27.18 -0.01 -4.58
N ARG A 139 26.41 0.46 -5.56
CA ARG A 139 26.14 1.91 -5.71
C ARG A 139 25.34 2.44 -4.53
N ALA A 140 24.33 1.71 -4.08
CA ALA A 140 23.56 2.05 -2.89
C ALA A 140 24.45 2.12 -1.64
N GLN A 141 25.37 1.17 -1.45
CA GLN A 141 26.32 1.20 -0.34
C GLN A 141 27.21 2.46 -0.40
N ILE A 142 27.78 2.81 -1.56
CA ILE A 142 28.58 4.04 -1.71
C ILE A 142 27.77 5.28 -1.38
N LEU A 143 26.52 5.36 -1.84
CA LEU A 143 25.63 6.47 -1.51
C LEU A 143 25.40 6.55 0.02
N LEU A 144 25.18 5.42 0.68
CA LEU A 144 24.94 5.37 2.13
C LEU A 144 26.19 5.70 2.96
N LEU A 145 27.37 5.29 2.50
CA LEU A 145 28.65 5.67 3.13
C LEU A 145 28.92 7.18 3.07
N ASN A 146 28.28 7.90 2.13
CA ASN A 146 28.35 9.36 2.01
C ASN A 146 27.06 10.05 2.50
N ASN A 147 26.24 9.37 3.30
CA ASN A 147 24.95 9.88 3.77
C ASN A 147 25.07 10.67 5.09
N ASP A 148 25.89 11.73 5.08
CA ASP A 148 26.16 12.51 6.28
C ASP A 148 24.95 13.38 6.69
N GLY A 149 24.59 13.26 7.97
CA GLY A 149 23.61 14.14 8.63
C GLY A 149 22.17 14.00 8.14
N ASN A 150 21.81 12.87 7.53
CA ASN A 150 20.48 12.67 6.98
C ASN A 150 19.44 12.26 8.05
N ARG A 151 18.16 12.47 7.73
CA ARG A 151 17.03 12.31 8.67
C ARG A 151 16.90 10.88 9.17
N ARG A 152 16.42 10.70 10.40
CA ARG A 152 16.09 9.36 10.95
C ARG A 152 15.28 8.51 9.96
N VAL A 153 15.71 7.26 9.77
CA VAL A 153 15.03 6.29 8.93
C VAL A 153 13.75 5.84 9.61
N LYS A 154 12.61 6.08 8.95
CA LYS A 154 11.30 5.57 9.35
C LYS A 154 11.10 4.12 8.90
N ALA A 155 10.97 3.21 9.85
CA ALA A 155 10.78 1.77 9.60
C ALA A 155 9.61 1.47 8.65
N LEU A 156 8.45 2.12 8.86
CA LEU A 156 7.28 1.92 8.00
C LEU A 156 7.55 2.32 6.54
N ASN A 157 8.28 3.41 6.29
CA ASN A 157 8.60 3.84 4.94
C ASN A 157 9.60 2.88 4.27
N LEU A 158 10.61 2.45 5.02
CA LEU A 158 11.60 1.49 4.56
C LEU A 158 10.95 0.15 4.18
N ALA A 159 10.02 -0.36 5.01
CA ALA A 159 9.28 -1.59 4.73
C ALA A 159 8.51 -1.52 3.41
N LYS A 160 7.82 -0.39 3.15
CA LYS A 160 7.06 -0.18 1.91
C LYS A 160 7.98 -0.16 0.68
N ILE A 161 9.07 0.58 0.75
CA ILE A 161 10.06 0.67 -0.34
C ILE A 161 10.70 -0.69 -0.60
N MET A 162 11.13 -1.43 0.44
CA MET A 162 11.70 -2.76 0.27
C MET A 162 10.72 -3.74 -0.39
N ARG A 163 9.42 -3.69 -0.04
CA ARG A 163 8.41 -4.51 -0.72
C ARG A 163 8.29 -4.18 -2.19
N ASP A 164 8.10 -2.90 -2.52
CA ASP A 164 7.92 -2.48 -3.91
C ASP A 164 9.16 -2.79 -4.76
N ILE A 165 10.36 -2.67 -4.19
CA ILE A 165 11.62 -3.06 -4.86
C ILE A 165 11.72 -4.59 -5.01
N ALA A 166 11.48 -5.35 -3.95
CA ALA A 166 11.62 -6.81 -3.96
C ALA A 166 10.64 -7.49 -4.93
N GLU A 167 9.43 -6.95 -5.06
CA GLU A 167 8.38 -7.46 -5.95
C GLU A 167 8.41 -6.82 -7.35
N GLY A 168 9.41 -5.97 -7.66
CA GLY A 168 9.55 -5.34 -8.97
C GLY A 168 8.44 -4.34 -9.31
N ARG A 169 7.75 -3.78 -8.31
CA ARG A 169 6.76 -2.70 -8.47
C ARG A 169 7.39 -1.32 -8.50
N PHE A 170 8.68 -1.19 -8.18
CA PHE A 170 9.39 0.07 -8.23
C PHE A 170 9.75 0.42 -9.68
N GLU A 171 8.98 1.32 -10.27
CA GLU A 171 9.20 1.85 -11.62
C GLU A 171 9.98 3.17 -11.60
N VAL A 172 10.75 3.40 -12.67
CA VAL A 172 11.44 4.68 -12.89
C VAL A 172 10.41 5.80 -12.89
N ASN A 173 10.62 6.79 -12.03
CA ASN A 173 9.72 7.92 -11.90
C ASN A 173 10.52 9.21 -11.62
N GLY A 174 9.80 10.30 -11.36
CA GLY A 174 10.41 11.62 -11.09
C GLY A 174 11.07 11.78 -9.73
N GLU A 175 10.93 10.81 -8.81
CA GLU A 175 11.68 10.82 -7.55
C GLU A 175 13.14 10.49 -7.86
N SER A 176 14.08 11.36 -7.47
CA SER A 176 15.50 11.19 -7.75
C SER A 176 16.33 10.91 -6.50
N ILE A 177 17.45 10.20 -6.64
CA ILE A 177 18.49 10.22 -5.60
C ILE A 177 19.28 11.51 -5.81
N ILE A 178 19.41 12.33 -4.77
CA ILE A 178 20.05 13.63 -4.87
C ILE A 178 21.41 13.57 -4.19
N ILE A 179 22.45 13.88 -4.95
CA ILE A 179 23.84 13.92 -4.50
C ILE A 179 24.34 15.37 -4.57
N CYS A 180 24.94 15.83 -3.48
CA CYS A 180 25.51 17.17 -3.35
C CYS A 180 26.84 17.31 -4.12
N LYS A 181 27.26 18.57 -4.34
CA LYS A 181 28.57 18.91 -4.92
C LYS A 181 29.78 18.31 -4.20
N ASP A 182 29.64 17.97 -2.92
CA ASP A 182 30.67 17.36 -2.07
C ASP A 182 30.61 15.83 -2.06
N GLY A 183 29.69 15.22 -2.82
CA GLY A 183 29.45 13.78 -2.84
C GLY A 183 28.46 13.29 -1.79
N THR A 184 28.04 14.13 -0.83
CA THR A 184 27.11 13.71 0.21
C THR A 184 25.71 13.47 -0.34
N VAL A 185 24.98 12.52 0.23
CA VAL A 185 23.58 12.29 -0.14
C VAL A 185 22.68 13.32 0.52
N ASN A 186 21.86 13.98 -0.30
CA ASN A 186 20.87 14.95 0.13
C ASN A 186 19.48 14.32 0.29
N ASP A 187 19.13 13.42 -0.62
CA ASP A 187 17.87 12.67 -0.60
C ASP A 187 18.02 11.30 -1.29
N GLY A 188 17.15 10.36 -0.95
CA GLY A 188 17.15 9.00 -1.49
C GLY A 188 17.60 7.92 -0.51
N GLN A 189 17.88 8.25 0.75
CA GLN A 189 18.39 7.27 1.74
C GLN A 189 17.52 6.01 1.86
N HIS A 190 16.18 6.13 1.87
CA HIS A 190 15.30 4.97 1.98
C HIS A 190 15.35 4.07 0.74
N ARG A 191 15.56 4.66 -0.45
CA ARG A 191 15.72 3.92 -1.69
C ARG A 191 17.07 3.20 -1.72
N SER A 192 18.15 3.88 -1.31
CA SER A 192 19.47 3.26 -1.18
C SER A 192 19.45 2.10 -0.17
N PHE A 193 18.87 2.28 1.02
CA PHE A 193 18.72 1.17 1.97
C PHE A 193 17.81 0.06 1.41
N GLY A 194 16.74 0.41 0.69
CA GLY A 194 15.86 -0.56 0.04
C GLY A 194 16.61 -1.46 -0.95
N VAL A 195 17.41 -0.87 -1.83
CA VAL A 195 18.27 -1.60 -2.79
C VAL A 195 19.33 -2.45 -2.07
N LEU A 196 19.99 -1.87 -1.06
CA LEU A 196 21.04 -2.54 -0.30
C LEU A 196 20.50 -3.80 0.40
N LEU A 197 19.39 -3.65 1.12
CA LEU A 197 18.81 -4.70 1.96
C LEU A 197 18.08 -5.79 1.15
N THR A 198 17.47 -5.43 0.02
CA THR A 198 16.78 -6.41 -0.85
C THR A 198 17.71 -7.10 -1.85
N GLY A 199 18.88 -6.52 -2.14
CA GLY A 199 19.79 -7.01 -3.17
C GLY A 199 19.23 -6.85 -4.60
N LYS A 200 18.18 -6.03 -4.79
CA LYS A 200 17.54 -5.79 -6.08
C LYS A 200 17.87 -4.40 -6.59
N SER A 201 18.43 -4.33 -7.79
CA SER A 201 18.72 -3.07 -8.45
C SER A 201 17.43 -2.37 -8.89
N ILE A 202 17.43 -1.03 -8.82
CA ILE A 202 16.36 -0.20 -9.39
C ILE A 202 16.96 0.74 -10.41
N GLU A 203 16.15 1.18 -11.37
CA GLU A 203 16.47 2.32 -12.21
C GLU A 203 15.81 3.58 -11.60
N THR A 204 16.57 4.68 -11.49
CA THR A 204 16.06 5.93 -10.91
C THR A 204 16.83 7.12 -11.48
N VAL A 205 16.19 8.29 -11.50
CA VAL A 205 16.90 9.54 -11.76
C VAL A 205 17.89 9.79 -10.63
N VAL A 206 19.12 10.15 -10.95
CA VAL A 206 20.11 10.67 -10.00
C VAL A 206 20.38 12.11 -10.38
N SER A 207 20.09 13.02 -9.46
CA SER A 207 20.40 14.44 -9.59
C SER A 207 21.71 14.72 -8.85
N TYR A 208 22.67 15.30 -9.54
CA TYR A 208 23.97 15.66 -8.98
C TYR A 208 24.16 17.18 -8.97
N GLY A 209 25.09 17.68 -8.16
CA GLY A 209 25.63 19.03 -8.30
C GLY A 209 24.83 20.09 -7.56
N VAL A 210 23.86 19.69 -6.72
CA VAL A 210 23.10 20.62 -5.89
C VAL A 210 23.86 20.95 -4.60
N THR A 211 23.48 22.05 -3.95
CA THR A 211 23.97 22.36 -2.60
C THR A 211 23.12 21.64 -1.55
N LYS A 212 23.70 21.30 -0.40
CA LYS A 212 22.96 20.70 0.73
C LYS A 212 21.77 21.55 1.18
N GLN A 213 21.84 22.87 0.99
CA GLN A 213 20.75 23.80 1.31
C GLN A 213 19.47 23.54 0.50
N SER A 214 19.58 22.95 -0.70
CA SER A 214 18.42 22.58 -1.53
C SER A 214 17.47 21.61 -0.81
N MET A 215 17.93 20.86 0.20
CA MET A 215 17.08 19.98 1.01
C MET A 215 15.88 20.70 1.63
N ARG A 216 15.99 22.01 1.89
CA ARG A 216 14.90 22.82 2.47
C ARG A 216 13.68 22.94 1.55
N THR A 217 13.87 22.75 0.25
CA THR A 217 12.81 22.87 -0.76
C THR A 217 12.37 21.54 -1.38
N VAL A 218 13.00 20.44 -0.97
CA VAL A 218 12.64 19.09 -1.41
C VAL A 218 11.40 18.62 -0.62
N ASP A 219 10.47 17.95 -1.31
CA ASP A 219 9.26 17.35 -0.73
C ASP A 219 8.30 18.32 -0.01
N ILE A 220 8.21 19.58 -0.46
CA ILE A 220 7.18 20.53 0.04
C ILE A 220 5.79 20.25 -0.61
N GLY A 221 5.71 19.41 -1.64
CA GLY A 221 4.46 19.07 -2.31
C GLY A 221 3.59 18.05 -1.56
N ASP A 222 2.29 18.06 -1.85
CA ASP A 222 1.37 17.03 -1.37
C ASP A 222 1.73 15.66 -1.96
N LYS A 223 1.88 14.66 -1.09
CA LYS A 223 2.18 13.29 -1.50
C LYS A 223 0.98 12.68 -2.21
N ARG A 224 1.23 12.12 -3.40
CA ARG A 224 0.21 11.37 -4.15
C ARG A 224 -0.24 10.15 -3.34
N GLN A 225 -1.54 10.07 -3.09
CA GLN A 225 -2.20 8.99 -2.35
C GLN A 225 -2.78 7.95 -3.31
N ALA A 226 -3.17 6.78 -2.79
CA ALA A 226 -3.80 5.73 -3.60
C ALA A 226 -5.07 6.23 -4.32
N LYS A 227 -5.87 7.08 -3.68
CA LYS A 227 -7.05 7.70 -4.30
C LYS A 227 -6.69 8.53 -5.54
N ASP A 228 -5.53 9.17 -5.55
CA ASP A 228 -5.10 10.02 -6.65
C ASP A 228 -4.68 9.17 -7.86
N ARG A 229 -4.16 7.95 -7.64
CA ARG A 229 -3.87 6.98 -8.70
C ARG A 229 -5.16 6.51 -9.38
N LEU A 230 -6.16 6.12 -8.59
CA LEU A 230 -7.48 5.76 -9.11
C LEU A 230 -8.16 6.92 -9.85
N ALA A 231 -8.01 8.15 -9.35
CA ALA A 231 -8.52 9.35 -10.03
C ALA A 231 -7.86 9.53 -11.41
N ILE A 232 -6.53 9.37 -11.50
CA ILE A 232 -5.77 9.44 -12.75
C ILE A 232 -6.19 8.32 -13.72
N ALA A 233 -6.47 7.12 -13.20
CA ALA A 233 -6.98 5.99 -13.99
C ALA A 233 -8.44 6.16 -14.45
N GLY A 234 -9.09 7.30 -14.18
CA GLY A 234 -10.45 7.59 -14.62
C GLY A 234 -11.54 6.81 -13.90
N VAL A 235 -11.23 6.30 -12.69
CA VAL A 235 -12.16 5.60 -11.82
C VAL A 235 -13.14 6.60 -11.18
N ASN A 236 -14.44 6.34 -11.32
CA ASN A 236 -15.47 7.12 -10.63
C ASN A 236 -15.52 6.75 -9.15
N ASP A 237 -15.90 7.68 -8.27
CA ASP A 237 -15.92 7.46 -6.80
C ASP A 237 -14.56 6.96 -6.24
N TYR A 238 -13.47 7.37 -6.89
CA TYR A 238 -12.10 6.92 -6.59
C TYR A 238 -11.69 7.08 -5.12
N VAL A 239 -12.18 8.12 -4.44
CA VAL A 239 -11.89 8.36 -3.01
C VAL A 239 -12.44 7.21 -2.17
N ARG A 240 -13.71 6.85 -2.41
CA ARG A 240 -14.38 5.80 -1.65
C ARG A 240 -13.85 4.42 -2.00
N LEU A 241 -13.68 4.13 -3.29
CA LEU A 241 -13.18 2.84 -3.76
C LEU A 241 -11.75 2.58 -3.29
N SER A 242 -10.88 3.60 -3.31
CA SER A 242 -9.53 3.49 -2.74
C SER A 242 -9.56 3.22 -1.23
N ALA A 243 -10.47 3.88 -0.50
CA ALA A 243 -10.63 3.64 0.93
C ALA A 243 -11.16 2.23 1.25
N ILE A 244 -12.07 1.70 0.43
CA ILE A 244 -12.57 0.32 0.55
C ILE A 244 -11.44 -0.67 0.24
N ALA A 245 -10.75 -0.51 -0.88
CA ALA A 245 -9.63 -1.36 -1.28
C ALA A 245 -8.53 -1.38 -0.21
N SER A 246 -8.13 -0.21 0.30
CA SER A 246 -7.10 -0.11 1.35
C SER A 246 -7.55 -0.78 2.65
N PHE A 247 -8.80 -0.58 3.08
CA PHE A 247 -9.26 -1.17 4.34
C PHE A 247 -9.56 -2.67 4.22
N ALA A 248 -10.05 -3.13 3.06
CA ALA A 248 -10.17 -4.55 2.75
C ALA A 248 -8.79 -5.23 2.77
N PHE A 249 -7.79 -4.62 2.15
CA PHE A 249 -6.42 -5.11 2.20
C PHE A 249 -5.91 -5.23 3.64
N GLU A 250 -6.04 -4.17 4.45
CA GLU A 250 -5.67 -4.20 5.87
C GLU A 250 -6.35 -5.34 6.62
N THR A 251 -7.63 -5.56 6.34
CA THR A 251 -8.47 -6.57 6.99
C THR A 251 -8.03 -8.00 6.66
N TYR A 252 -7.72 -8.27 5.38
CA TYR A 252 -7.41 -9.62 4.91
C TYR A 252 -5.93 -9.99 5.03
N PHE A 253 -5.02 -9.02 4.94
CA PHE A 253 -3.57 -9.23 5.01
C PHE A 253 -2.95 -8.82 6.35
N ASP A 254 -3.74 -8.29 7.28
CA ASP A 254 -3.32 -7.90 8.64
C ASP A 254 -2.14 -6.91 8.68
N ARG A 255 -2.04 -6.04 7.67
CA ARG A 255 -1.01 -5.00 7.54
C ARG A 255 -1.47 -3.85 6.66
N SER A 256 -0.86 -2.68 6.84
CA SER A 256 -1.13 -1.53 5.97
C SER A 256 -0.49 -1.68 4.57
N PRO A 257 -1.24 -1.39 3.49
CA PRO A 257 -0.72 -1.46 2.13
C PRO A 257 0.18 -0.28 1.74
N THR A 258 0.99 -0.48 0.71
CA THR A 258 1.57 0.61 -0.12
C THR A 258 0.50 1.17 -1.05
N PRO A 259 0.65 2.41 -1.56
CA PRO A 259 -0.26 2.93 -2.57
C PRO A 259 -0.35 2.04 -3.82
N SER A 260 0.75 1.37 -4.21
CA SER A 260 0.76 0.41 -5.32
C SER A 260 -0.01 -0.86 -4.99
N GLU A 261 0.12 -1.39 -3.77
CA GLU A 261 -0.67 -2.55 -3.32
C GLU A 261 -2.18 -2.25 -3.30
N VAL A 262 -2.59 -1.03 -2.92
CA VAL A 262 -4.01 -0.62 -3.00
C VAL A 262 -4.50 -0.58 -4.44
N ASP A 263 -3.67 -0.09 -5.36
CA ASP A 263 -3.97 0.02 -6.78
C ASP A 263 -4.14 -1.37 -7.40
N ASP A 264 -3.15 -2.25 -7.20
CA ASP A 264 -3.19 -3.65 -7.63
C ASP A 264 -4.42 -4.37 -7.06
N TYR A 265 -4.63 -4.28 -5.74
CA TYR A 265 -5.75 -4.94 -5.08
C TYR A 265 -7.10 -4.43 -5.60
N PHE A 266 -7.23 -3.13 -5.86
CA PHE A 266 -8.42 -2.56 -6.46
C PHE A 266 -8.67 -3.12 -7.86
N HIS A 267 -7.66 -3.10 -8.73
CA HIS A 267 -7.80 -3.55 -10.12
C HIS A 267 -8.07 -5.05 -10.23
N GLU A 268 -7.45 -5.86 -9.38
CA GLU A 268 -7.68 -7.31 -9.34
C GLU A 268 -9.06 -7.69 -8.79
N ASN A 269 -9.67 -6.85 -7.93
CA ASN A 269 -10.97 -7.11 -7.29
C ASN A 269 -12.02 -6.07 -7.67
N ARG A 270 -11.86 -5.43 -8.84
CA ARG A 270 -12.61 -4.22 -9.21
C ARG A 270 -14.12 -4.45 -9.15
N ASN A 271 -14.60 -5.52 -9.78
CA ASN A 271 -16.02 -5.81 -9.87
C ASN A 271 -16.63 -6.04 -8.48
N GLN A 272 -15.94 -6.79 -7.62
CA GLN A 272 -16.40 -7.09 -6.26
C GLN A 272 -16.40 -5.83 -5.38
N ILE A 273 -15.39 -4.97 -5.52
CA ILE A 273 -15.29 -3.71 -4.75
C ILE A 273 -16.35 -2.70 -5.21
N GLU A 274 -16.57 -2.56 -6.52
CA GLU A 274 -17.61 -1.71 -7.08
C GLU A 274 -19.02 -2.21 -6.68
N GLU A 275 -19.26 -3.52 -6.74
CA GLU A 275 -20.51 -4.14 -6.29
C GLU A 275 -20.72 -3.92 -4.78
N ALA A 276 -19.68 -4.15 -3.96
CA ALA A 276 -19.75 -3.91 -2.53
C ALA A 276 -20.03 -2.45 -2.18
N ALA A 277 -19.43 -1.50 -2.91
CA ALA A 277 -19.69 -0.07 -2.74
C ALA A 277 -21.15 0.28 -3.08
N SER A 278 -21.69 -0.34 -4.14
CA SER A 278 -23.10 -0.20 -4.55
C SER A 278 -24.05 -0.79 -3.50
N ALA A 279 -23.82 -2.05 -3.10
CA ALA A 279 -24.60 -2.74 -2.05
C ALA A 279 -24.58 -1.95 -0.74
N ALA A 280 -23.43 -1.36 -0.38
CA ALA A 280 -23.33 -0.56 0.82
C ALA A 280 -24.14 0.76 0.78
N GLY A 281 -24.49 1.26 -0.41
CA GLY A 281 -25.24 2.51 -0.60
C GLY A 281 -24.49 3.73 -0.06
N THR A 282 -25.17 4.73 0.48
CA THR A 282 -24.52 5.91 1.07
C THR A 282 -23.77 5.56 2.36
N PRO A 283 -22.53 6.04 2.58
CA PRO A 283 -21.80 5.78 3.81
C PRO A 283 -22.60 6.13 5.08
N VAL A 284 -22.56 5.26 6.08
CA VAL A 284 -23.23 5.50 7.37
C VAL A 284 -22.34 6.40 8.24
N LYS A 285 -22.84 7.60 8.57
CA LYS A 285 -22.11 8.57 9.38
C LYS A 285 -21.79 7.97 10.76
N GLY A 286 -20.56 8.17 11.23
CA GLY A 286 -20.09 7.68 12.54
C GLY A 286 -19.38 6.33 12.52
N ALA A 287 -19.60 5.48 11.51
CA ALA A 287 -18.90 4.19 11.38
C ALA A 287 -17.54 4.31 10.70
N GLY A 288 -17.40 5.27 9.77
CA GLY A 288 -16.23 5.47 8.93
C GLY A 288 -16.54 5.18 7.44
N PRO A 289 -15.86 5.86 6.50
CA PRO A 289 -16.29 5.90 5.09
C PRO A 289 -16.16 4.55 4.36
N SER A 290 -15.22 3.69 4.77
CA SER A 290 -14.96 2.40 4.14
C SER A 290 -15.62 1.21 4.85
N VAL A 291 -16.09 1.37 6.10
CA VAL A 291 -16.57 0.26 6.93
C VAL A 291 -17.72 -0.50 6.29
N CYS A 292 -18.76 0.21 5.84
CA CYS A 292 -19.90 -0.44 5.18
C CYS A 292 -19.47 -1.07 3.86
N GLY A 293 -18.54 -0.47 3.11
CA GLY A 293 -18.05 -1.05 1.86
C GLY A 293 -17.32 -2.37 2.09
N VAL A 294 -16.42 -2.43 3.09
CA VAL A 294 -15.70 -3.67 3.43
C VAL A 294 -16.64 -4.71 4.05
N ALA A 295 -17.62 -4.28 4.86
CA ALA A 295 -18.64 -5.18 5.39
C ALA A 295 -19.48 -5.81 4.26
N ALA A 296 -19.91 -5.01 3.29
CA ALA A 296 -20.62 -5.50 2.11
C ALA A 296 -19.75 -6.46 1.30
N LEU A 297 -18.48 -6.11 1.05
CA LEU A 297 -17.53 -6.96 0.32
C LEU A 297 -17.39 -8.34 0.99
N HIS A 298 -17.25 -8.35 2.32
CA HIS A 298 -17.17 -9.59 3.08
C HIS A 298 -18.48 -10.39 3.02
N LEU A 299 -19.64 -9.76 3.18
CA LEU A 299 -20.94 -10.45 3.10
C LEU A 299 -21.20 -11.02 1.69
N LEU A 300 -20.82 -10.31 0.64
CA LEU A 300 -20.88 -10.83 -0.74
C LEU A 300 -19.99 -12.06 -0.90
N SER A 301 -18.78 -12.05 -0.29
CA SER A 301 -17.88 -13.22 -0.31
C SER A 301 -18.45 -14.45 0.42
N LEU A 302 -19.38 -14.25 1.37
CA LEU A 302 -20.12 -15.31 2.04
C LEU A 302 -21.37 -15.77 1.25
N GLY A 303 -21.61 -15.22 0.06
CA GLY A 303 -22.74 -15.59 -0.80
C GLY A 303 -24.06 -14.87 -0.52
N PHE A 304 -24.07 -13.85 0.33
CA PHE A 304 -25.26 -13.02 0.51
C PHE A 304 -25.48 -12.11 -0.70
N ILE A 305 -26.74 -11.79 -1.00
CA ILE A 305 -27.10 -10.98 -2.18
C ILE A 305 -27.07 -9.47 -1.88
N SER A 306 -26.64 -8.69 -2.87
CA SER A 306 -26.48 -7.23 -2.80
C SER A 306 -27.72 -6.48 -2.30
N ASN A 307 -28.92 -6.90 -2.68
CA ASN A 307 -30.17 -6.24 -2.29
C ASN A 307 -30.47 -6.36 -0.79
N ASP A 308 -30.18 -7.51 -0.18
CA ASP A 308 -30.39 -7.72 1.26
C ASP A 308 -29.42 -6.85 2.07
N ILE A 309 -28.16 -6.81 1.65
CA ILE A 309 -27.12 -5.98 2.27
C ILE A 309 -27.52 -4.51 2.23
N ASN A 310 -28.01 -4.06 1.07
CA ASN A 310 -28.48 -2.68 0.90
C ASN A 310 -29.68 -2.37 1.81
N ASP A 311 -30.67 -3.26 1.89
CA ASP A 311 -31.83 -3.07 2.77
C ASP A 311 -31.40 -2.94 4.23
N PHE A 312 -30.52 -3.84 4.69
CA PHE A 312 -30.02 -3.81 6.06
C PHE A 312 -29.28 -2.50 6.36
N PHE A 313 -28.33 -2.07 5.52
CA PHE A 313 -27.59 -0.83 5.77
C PHE A 313 -28.47 0.41 5.67
N ARG A 314 -29.48 0.41 4.78
CA ARG A 314 -30.50 1.47 4.73
C ARG A 314 -31.27 1.56 6.04
N ARG A 315 -31.69 0.43 6.62
CA ARG A 315 -32.37 0.39 7.93
C ARG A 315 -31.47 0.91 9.06
N VAL A 316 -30.19 0.53 9.08
CA VAL A 316 -29.22 1.07 10.04
C VAL A 316 -29.08 2.59 9.89
N ARG A 317 -29.08 3.10 8.65
CA ARG A 317 -28.96 4.53 8.37
C ARG A 317 -30.18 5.33 8.81
N ASN A 318 -31.38 4.84 8.50
CA ASN A 318 -32.62 5.60 8.67
C ASN A 318 -33.27 5.39 10.05
N GLY A 319 -33.13 4.21 10.65
CA GLY A 319 -33.74 3.92 11.95
C GLY A 319 -35.24 3.62 11.92
N GLU A 320 -35.86 3.53 10.74
CA GLU A 320 -37.32 3.49 10.57
C GLU A 320 -37.95 2.09 10.82
N ASP A 321 -39.10 2.08 11.51
CA ASP A 321 -40.04 0.96 11.68
C ASP A 321 -39.45 -0.39 12.11
N MET A 322 -38.50 -0.37 13.04
CA MET A 322 -37.88 -1.59 13.57
C MET A 322 -38.37 -1.93 14.98
N LYS A 323 -38.83 -3.17 15.17
CA LYS A 323 -39.19 -3.71 16.49
C LYS A 323 -37.98 -3.74 17.43
N ARG A 324 -38.24 -3.67 18.75
CA ARG A 324 -37.21 -3.81 19.79
C ARG A 324 -36.44 -5.12 19.60
N GLY A 325 -35.12 -5.02 19.64
CA GLY A 325 -34.20 -6.14 19.46
C GLY A 325 -33.79 -6.42 18.01
N ASN A 326 -34.30 -5.65 17.03
CA ASN A 326 -33.83 -5.76 15.65
C ASN A 326 -32.32 -5.39 15.57
N PRO A 327 -31.45 -6.25 15.03
CA PRO A 327 -30.01 -5.99 14.95
C PRO A 327 -29.63 -4.67 14.26
N ALA A 328 -30.38 -4.23 13.24
CA ALA A 328 -30.13 -2.95 12.56
C ALA A 328 -30.45 -1.75 13.46
N LEU A 329 -31.54 -1.83 14.24
CA LEU A 329 -31.92 -0.78 15.19
C LEU A 329 -30.86 -0.61 16.29
N ILE A 330 -30.25 -1.70 16.73
CA ILE A 330 -29.18 -1.66 17.73
C ILE A 330 -27.96 -0.90 17.20
N LEU A 331 -27.54 -1.16 15.95
CA LEU A 331 -26.45 -0.38 15.31
C LEU A 331 -26.84 1.08 15.13
N HIS A 332 -28.07 1.36 14.68
CA HIS A 332 -28.56 2.72 14.50
C HIS A 332 -28.44 3.53 15.79
N LYS A 333 -28.94 2.98 16.91
CA LYS A 333 -28.84 3.64 18.22
C LYS A 333 -27.39 3.87 18.62
N ALA A 334 -26.52 2.88 18.42
CA ALA A 334 -25.11 3.01 18.76
C ALA A 334 -24.34 4.06 17.94
N LEU A 335 -24.82 4.40 16.74
CA LEU A 335 -24.21 5.41 15.87
C LEU A 335 -24.78 6.82 16.08
N PHE A 336 -26.09 6.92 16.28
CA PHE A 336 -26.82 8.19 16.18
C PHE A 336 -27.45 8.67 17.49
N ASN A 337 -27.82 7.78 18.40
CA ASN A 337 -28.45 8.17 19.67
C ASN A 337 -27.37 8.58 20.69
N SER A 338 -27.42 9.82 21.18
CA SER A 338 -26.42 10.38 22.11
C SER A 338 -26.25 9.58 23.40
N GLU A 339 -27.33 9.01 23.95
CA GLU A 339 -27.29 8.23 25.20
C GLU A 339 -26.64 6.86 25.01
N HIS A 340 -26.68 6.33 23.79
CA HIS A 340 -26.22 4.98 23.47
C HIS A 340 -25.01 4.98 22.53
N LYS A 341 -24.45 6.17 22.25
CA LYS A 341 -23.43 6.37 21.23
C LYS A 341 -22.14 5.68 21.61
N LEU A 342 -21.69 4.75 20.77
CA LEU A 342 -20.43 4.05 20.96
C LEU A 342 -19.31 4.68 20.13
N LYS A 343 -18.11 4.74 20.72
CA LYS A 343 -16.88 5.09 20.02
C LYS A 343 -16.07 3.81 19.82
N LEU A 344 -16.22 3.19 18.65
CA LEU A 344 -15.52 1.97 18.28
C LEU A 344 -14.47 2.25 17.20
N SER A 345 -13.46 1.38 17.11
CA SER A 345 -12.51 1.39 16.00
C SER A 345 -13.21 1.02 14.69
N ARG A 346 -12.58 1.33 13.54
CA ARG A 346 -13.09 0.91 12.21
C ARG A 346 -13.30 -0.60 12.13
N GLU A 347 -12.43 -1.37 12.76
CA GLU A 347 -12.43 -2.83 12.73
C GLU A 347 -13.57 -3.39 13.59
N SER A 348 -13.77 -2.84 14.79
CA SER A 348 -14.91 -3.19 15.63
C SER A 348 -16.23 -2.85 14.95
N TRP A 349 -16.33 -1.70 14.27
CA TRP A 349 -17.52 -1.40 13.47
C TRP A 349 -17.71 -2.38 12.31
N LEU A 350 -16.66 -2.72 11.57
CA LEU A 350 -16.74 -3.73 10.51
C LEU A 350 -17.31 -5.05 11.04
N ARG A 351 -16.75 -5.57 12.14
CA ARG A 351 -17.22 -6.80 12.79
C ARG A 351 -18.68 -6.68 13.25
N ALA A 352 -19.08 -5.53 13.79
CA ALA A 352 -20.45 -5.26 14.19
C ALA A 352 -21.43 -5.31 13.02
N PHE A 353 -21.12 -4.64 11.91
CA PHE A 353 -21.97 -4.62 10.73
C PHE A 353 -22.17 -6.02 10.14
N VAL A 354 -21.10 -6.81 10.02
CA VAL A 354 -21.16 -8.19 9.51
C VAL A 354 -22.01 -9.07 10.44
N HIS A 355 -21.71 -9.08 11.75
CA HIS A 355 -22.41 -9.94 12.71
C HIS A 355 -23.91 -9.60 12.82
N HIS A 356 -24.23 -8.31 12.87
CA HIS A 356 -25.61 -7.87 12.97
C HIS A 356 -26.40 -8.13 11.68
N PHE A 357 -25.76 -8.03 10.50
CA PHE A 357 -26.40 -8.42 9.24
C PHE A 357 -26.78 -9.90 9.25
N ILE A 358 -25.84 -10.77 9.62
CA ILE A 358 -26.08 -12.22 9.65
C ILE A 358 -27.19 -12.57 10.66
N SER A 359 -27.15 -11.96 11.85
CA SER A 359 -28.21 -12.12 12.85
C SER A 359 -29.57 -11.64 12.33
N TRP A 360 -29.61 -10.50 11.64
CA TRP A 360 -30.85 -9.95 11.06
C TRP A 360 -31.39 -10.86 9.95
N LYS A 361 -30.53 -11.37 9.07
CA LYS A 361 -30.92 -12.26 7.98
C LYS A 361 -31.45 -13.60 8.49
N ALA A 362 -30.95 -14.08 9.64
CA ALA A 362 -31.44 -15.25 10.34
C ALA A 362 -32.72 -15.00 11.18
N GLY A 363 -33.27 -13.77 11.19
CA GLY A 363 -34.43 -13.41 12.01
C GLY A 363 -34.13 -13.30 13.51
N GLY A 364 -32.85 -13.23 13.88
CA GLY A 364 -32.38 -13.13 15.25
C GLY A 364 -32.68 -11.78 15.91
N LYS A 365 -32.52 -11.73 17.23
CA LYS A 365 -32.64 -10.51 18.04
C LYS A 365 -31.35 -10.26 18.83
N LEU A 366 -30.95 -9.00 18.94
CA LEU A 366 -29.80 -8.57 19.72
C LEU A 366 -30.21 -7.53 20.76
N ARG A 367 -29.53 -7.54 21.91
CA ARG A 367 -29.75 -6.57 22.99
C ARG A 367 -28.75 -5.41 22.95
N GLU A 368 -27.56 -5.66 22.42
CA GLU A 368 -26.43 -4.72 22.36
C GLU A 368 -25.60 -4.94 21.08
N VAL A 369 -24.63 -4.07 20.85
CA VAL A 369 -23.72 -4.18 19.70
C VAL A 369 -22.71 -5.30 19.96
N VAL A 370 -22.62 -6.26 19.03
CA VAL A 370 -21.70 -7.40 19.10
C VAL A 370 -20.64 -7.27 18.02
N PHE A 371 -19.37 -7.17 18.43
CA PHE A 371 -18.24 -6.94 17.51
C PHE A 371 -17.00 -7.81 17.79
N ASN A 372 -17.07 -8.72 18.78
CA ASN A 372 -15.93 -9.55 19.18
C ASN A 372 -15.75 -10.80 18.31
N LYS A 373 -16.63 -11.05 17.35
CA LYS A 373 -16.50 -12.21 16.46
C LYS A 373 -15.49 -11.91 15.36
N ASP A 374 -14.57 -12.84 15.15
CA ASP A 374 -13.58 -12.78 14.08
C ASP A 374 -14.30 -12.98 12.74
N ILE A 375 -14.28 -11.95 11.89
CA ILE A 375 -14.83 -11.96 10.54
C ILE A 375 -14.25 -13.10 9.67
N ARG A 376 -13.03 -13.57 9.94
CA ARG A 376 -12.45 -14.73 9.23
C ARG A 376 -13.06 -16.08 9.64
N LYS A 377 -13.73 -16.12 10.79
CA LYS A 377 -14.36 -17.32 11.38
C LYS A 377 -15.89 -17.30 11.30
N VAL A 378 -16.45 -16.36 10.56
CA VAL A 378 -17.91 -16.18 10.41
C VAL A 378 -18.47 -16.98 9.20
N ALA A 379 -17.63 -17.80 8.56
CA ALA A 379 -18.02 -18.80 7.55
C ALA A 379 -18.72 -20.01 8.17
#